data_AF-A0A2I2FKC3-F1
#
_entry.id   AF-A0A2I2FKC3-F1
#
_cell.length_a   1.000
_cell.length_b   1.000
_cell.length_c   1.000
_cell.angle_alpha   90.00
_cell.angle_beta   90.00
_cell.angle_gamma   90.00
#
_symmetry.space_group_name_H-M   'P 1'
#
loop_
_entity.id
_entity.type
_entity.pdbx_description
1 polymer ?
#
loop_
_entity_poly.entity_id
_entity_poly.type
_entity_poly.pdbx_seq_one_letter_code
_entity_poly.pdbx_strand_id
1 'polypeptide(L)'
;MPLLLGWDLLHCPLRAARGQHLAMLNHLPAALLLGFLAPILGATFLCPTVISFDQCQMLIAFWQGWPIWTTVLTLTLFSIRKPATIQSPGGKKQATSRDAGQALHAFAFACAATSHWILCISSLVHLASAGSSPSLVNLILPRLPWSHPKPSSVGEGVLWFLQWDYSIAAVAALIWSVTLWLRAAPHASVRGSARRLVLQLASWSLVSGPCGAAVVLMWKRNRLLSR
;
A
#
# COMPACT_ATOMS: atom_id res chain seq x y z
N MET A 1 -9.44 3.99 -5.61
CA MET A 1 -10.46 3.26 -4.83
C MET A 1 -11.82 3.97 -4.72
N PRO A 2 -11.94 5.27 -4.42
CA PRO A 2 -13.26 5.93 -4.41
C PRO A 2 -13.96 5.92 -5.79
N LEU A 3 -13.20 5.96 -6.89
CA LEU A 3 -13.76 5.91 -8.26
C LEU A 3 -14.38 4.56 -8.63
N LEU A 4 -13.80 3.44 -8.18
CA LEU A 4 -14.37 2.11 -8.43
C LEU A 4 -15.61 1.85 -7.59
N LEU A 5 -15.60 2.33 -6.33
CA LEU A 5 -16.79 2.30 -5.48
C LEU A 5 -17.91 3.17 -6.05
N GLY A 6 -17.58 4.34 -6.62
CA GLY A 6 -18.54 5.22 -7.27
C GLY A 6 -19.15 4.62 -8.54
N TRP A 7 -18.35 3.93 -9.35
CA TRP A 7 -18.82 3.25 -10.57
C TRP A 7 -19.84 2.13 -10.26
N ASP A 8 -19.55 1.31 -9.25
CA ASP A 8 -20.42 0.18 -8.88
C ASP A 8 -21.74 0.63 -8.24
N LEU A 9 -21.74 1.78 -7.54
CA LEU A 9 -22.95 2.37 -6.97
C LEU A 9 -23.92 2.90 -8.04
N LEU A 10 -23.40 3.29 -9.22
CA LEU A 10 -24.21 3.89 -10.29
C LEU A 10 -24.78 2.88 -11.28
N HIS A 11 -24.16 1.70 -11.45
CA HIS A 11 -24.43 0.83 -12.60
C HIS A 11 -24.91 -0.59 -12.30
N CYS A 12 -25.02 -1.05 -11.05
CA CYS A 12 -25.48 -2.44 -10.77
C CYS A 12 -26.33 -2.63 -9.51
N PRO A 13 -27.29 -3.57 -9.52
CA PRO A 13 -27.98 -3.98 -8.30
C PRO A 13 -26.98 -4.61 -7.32
N LEU A 14 -27.06 -4.18 -6.04
CA LEU A 14 -26.07 -4.37 -4.96
C LEU A 14 -25.45 -5.78 -4.84
N ARG A 15 -26.19 -6.83 -5.20
CA ARG A 15 -25.75 -8.23 -5.07
C ARG A 15 -24.94 -8.73 -6.27
N ALA A 16 -25.26 -8.29 -7.49
CA ALA A 16 -24.49 -8.60 -8.70
C ALA A 16 -23.19 -7.77 -8.76
N ALA A 17 -23.27 -6.50 -8.33
CA ALA A 17 -22.13 -5.60 -8.19
C ALA A 17 -21.01 -6.21 -7.32
N ARG A 18 -21.37 -6.87 -6.21
CA ARG A 18 -20.40 -7.46 -5.29
C ARG A 18 -19.50 -8.52 -5.94
N GLY A 19 -20.05 -9.39 -6.79
CA GLY A 19 -19.29 -10.45 -7.46
C GLY A 19 -18.33 -9.90 -8.52
N GLN A 20 -18.77 -8.90 -9.28
CA GLN A 20 -17.95 -8.22 -10.28
C GLN A 20 -16.84 -7.39 -9.64
N HIS A 21 -17.15 -6.65 -8.57
CA HIS A 21 -16.16 -5.90 -7.79
C HIS A 21 -15.03 -6.81 -7.27
N LEU A 22 -15.38 -7.98 -6.72
CA LEU A 22 -14.40 -8.95 -6.22
C LEU A 22 -13.52 -9.53 -7.34
N ALA A 23 -14.09 -9.79 -8.51
CA ALA A 23 -13.33 -10.23 -9.69
C ALA A 23 -12.38 -9.13 -10.19
N MET A 24 -12.81 -7.86 -10.12
CA MET A 24 -12.00 -6.71 -10.50
C MET A 24 -10.79 -6.52 -9.58
N LEU A 25 -10.92 -6.83 -8.28
CA LEU A 25 -9.80 -6.76 -7.31
C LEU A 25 -8.63 -7.68 -7.67
N ASN A 26 -8.85 -8.78 -8.40
CA ASN A 26 -7.77 -9.66 -8.87
C ASN A 26 -6.79 -8.95 -9.82
N HIS A 27 -7.25 -7.93 -10.54
CA HIS A 27 -6.44 -7.22 -11.52
C HIS A 27 -5.70 -6.02 -10.90
N LEU A 28 -6.07 -5.63 -9.68
CA LEU A 28 -5.53 -4.46 -9.02
C LEU A 28 -4.01 -4.55 -8.76
N PRO A 29 -3.42 -5.69 -8.33
CA PRO A 29 -1.97 -5.79 -8.18
C PRO A 29 -1.21 -5.55 -9.49
N ALA A 30 -1.67 -6.14 -10.59
CA ALA A 30 -1.06 -5.93 -11.90
C ALA A 30 -1.23 -4.48 -12.39
N ALA A 31 -2.40 -3.88 -12.17
CA ALA A 31 -2.64 -2.49 -12.51
C ALA A 31 -1.77 -1.54 -11.68
N LEU A 32 -1.58 -1.79 -10.39
CA LEU A 32 -0.67 -1.02 -9.52
C LEU A 32 0.80 -1.19 -9.94
N LEU A 33 1.21 -2.40 -10.34
CA LEU A 33 2.55 -2.62 -10.87
C LEU A 33 2.80 -1.78 -12.13
N LEU A 34 1.87 -1.80 -13.09
CA LEU A 34 2.04 -1.13 -14.37
C LEU A 34 1.79 0.39 -14.31
N GLY A 35 0.73 0.82 -13.61
CA GLY A 35 0.29 2.21 -13.59
C GLY A 35 0.89 3.06 -12.48
N PHE A 36 1.53 2.43 -11.47
CA PHE A 36 2.13 3.15 -10.34
C PHE A 36 3.61 2.80 -10.13
N LEU A 37 3.99 1.53 -9.98
CA LEU A 37 5.38 1.16 -9.67
C LEU A 37 6.32 1.29 -10.88
N ALA A 38 5.93 0.79 -12.04
CA ALA A 38 6.79 0.76 -13.23
C ALA A 38 7.28 2.16 -13.68
N PRO A 39 6.44 3.22 -13.70
CA PRO A 39 6.91 4.55 -14.07
C PRO A 39 7.93 5.13 -13.08
N ILE A 40 7.74 4.91 -11.77
CA ILE A 40 8.67 5.38 -10.73
C ILE A 40 10.00 4.67 -10.86
N LEU A 41 9.97 3.33 -10.99
CA LEU A 41 11.19 2.54 -11.15
C LEU A 41 11.92 2.93 -12.45
N GLY A 42 11.18 3.10 -13.55
CA GLY A 42 11.72 3.61 -14.80
C GLY A 42 12.40 4.96 -14.61
N ALA A 43 11.74 5.93 -13.98
CA ALA A 43 12.34 7.24 -13.68
C ALA A 43 13.60 7.10 -12.82
N THR A 44 13.57 6.23 -11.81
CA THR A 44 14.69 6.05 -10.87
C THR A 44 15.92 5.41 -11.53
N PHE A 45 15.73 4.43 -12.40
CA PHE A 45 16.84 3.71 -13.05
C PHE A 45 17.36 4.39 -14.32
N LEU A 46 16.49 5.11 -15.03
CA LEU A 46 16.85 5.77 -16.28
C LEU A 46 17.41 7.18 -16.06
N CYS A 47 17.14 7.81 -14.92
CA CYS A 47 17.63 9.15 -14.60
C CYS A 47 18.95 9.10 -13.81
N PRO A 48 19.97 9.93 -14.11
CA PRO A 48 20.13 10.78 -15.29
C PRO A 48 20.90 10.09 -16.43
N THR A 49 21.05 8.77 -16.38
CA THR A 49 21.98 8.00 -17.25
C THR A 49 21.46 7.81 -18.66
N VAL A 50 20.15 7.62 -18.82
CA VAL A 50 19.47 7.36 -20.11
C VAL A 50 18.57 8.52 -20.50
N ILE A 51 17.89 9.15 -19.55
CA ILE A 51 17.00 10.30 -19.76
C ILE A 51 17.48 11.52 -18.97
N SER A 52 17.28 12.73 -19.50
CA SER A 52 17.68 13.99 -18.87
C SER A 52 16.80 14.33 -17.66
N PHE A 53 17.29 15.20 -16.77
CA PHE A 53 16.53 15.65 -15.60
C PHE A 53 15.14 16.22 -15.97
N ASP A 54 15.05 17.00 -17.05
CA ASP A 54 13.79 17.56 -17.52
C ASP A 54 12.82 16.45 -17.96
N GLN A 55 13.33 15.41 -18.64
CA GLN A 55 12.54 14.24 -19.02
C GLN A 55 12.06 13.45 -17.80
N CYS A 56 12.89 13.33 -16.76
CA CYS A 56 12.50 12.72 -15.49
C CYS A 56 11.36 13.50 -14.83
N GLN A 57 11.44 14.84 -14.84
CA GLN A 57 10.39 15.71 -14.31
C GLN A 57 9.07 15.54 -15.08
N MET A 58 9.11 15.50 -16.41
CA MET A 58 7.92 15.23 -17.23
C MET A 58 7.32 13.85 -16.93
N LEU A 59 8.15 12.82 -16.75
CA LEU A 59 7.71 11.48 -16.39
C LEU A 59 7.04 11.45 -15.02
N ILE A 60 7.62 12.14 -14.02
CA ILE A 60 7.02 12.29 -12.68
C ILE A 60 5.70 13.06 -12.75
N ALA A 61 5.62 14.11 -13.58
CA ALA A 61 4.39 14.87 -13.79
C ALA A 61 3.29 13.99 -14.41
N PHE A 62 3.61 13.19 -15.44
CA PHE A 62 2.70 12.23 -16.03
C PHE A 62 2.25 11.15 -15.03
N TRP A 63 3.18 10.70 -14.17
CA TRP A 63 2.90 9.74 -13.11
C TRP A 63 1.94 10.25 -12.04
N GLN A 64 1.77 11.57 -11.85
CA GLN A 64 0.75 12.10 -10.91
C GLN A 64 -0.68 11.61 -11.25
N GLY A 65 -0.93 11.28 -12.52
CA GLY A 65 -2.18 10.66 -12.97
C GLY A 65 -2.36 9.19 -12.58
N TRP A 66 -1.46 8.58 -11.81
CA TRP A 66 -1.50 7.15 -11.45
C TRP A 66 -2.84 6.64 -10.90
N PRO A 67 -3.67 7.40 -10.16
CA PRO A 67 -4.97 6.89 -9.72
C PRO A 67 -5.91 6.63 -10.91
N ILE A 68 -5.81 7.44 -11.96
CA ILE A 68 -6.57 7.28 -13.21
C ILE A 68 -5.98 6.10 -13.99
N TRP A 69 -4.66 6.06 -14.19
CA TRP A 69 -4.00 4.99 -14.95
C TRP A 69 -4.26 3.61 -14.37
N THR A 70 -4.14 3.46 -13.05
CA THR A 70 -4.42 2.19 -12.37
C THR A 70 -5.89 1.80 -12.45
N THR A 71 -6.82 2.76 -12.42
CA THR A 71 -8.25 2.49 -12.60
C THR A 71 -8.55 2.02 -14.02
N VAL A 72 -8.06 2.75 -15.03
CA VAL A 72 -8.21 2.40 -16.45
C VAL A 72 -7.59 1.03 -16.72
N LEU A 73 -6.36 0.78 -16.26
CA LEU A 73 -5.70 -0.52 -16.41
C LEU A 73 -6.48 -1.65 -15.73
N THR A 74 -7.04 -1.43 -14.55
CA THR A 74 -7.86 -2.45 -13.88
C THR A 74 -9.11 -2.78 -14.71
N LEU A 75 -9.80 -1.76 -15.24
CA LEU A 75 -10.97 -1.94 -16.10
C LEU A 75 -10.63 -2.61 -17.43
N THR A 76 -9.52 -2.22 -18.05
CA THR A 76 -9.02 -2.80 -19.30
C THR A 76 -8.63 -4.26 -19.10
N LEU A 77 -7.85 -4.57 -18.06
CA LEU A 77 -7.46 -5.94 -17.72
C LEU A 77 -8.68 -6.81 -17.43
N PHE A 78 -9.66 -6.29 -16.69
CA PHE A 78 -10.91 -6.99 -16.42
C PHE A 78 -11.71 -7.24 -17.71
N SER A 79 -11.80 -6.26 -18.60
CA SER A 79 -12.54 -6.36 -19.86
C SER A 79 -11.91 -7.35 -20.83
N ILE A 80 -10.58 -7.35 -20.97
CA ILE A 80 -9.83 -8.28 -21.82
C ILE A 80 -9.92 -9.70 -21.26
N ARG A 81 -9.81 -9.85 -19.93
CA ARG A 81 -9.77 -11.15 -19.28
C ARG A 81 -11.13 -11.78 -19.05
N LYS A 82 -12.27 -11.17 -19.43
CA LYS A 82 -13.59 -11.80 -19.32
C LYS A 82 -13.57 -13.19 -19.96
N PRO A 83 -13.51 -14.30 -19.19
CA PRO A 83 -13.75 -15.62 -19.73
C PRO A 83 -15.25 -15.88 -19.61
N ALA A 84 -15.75 -16.85 -20.36
CA ALA A 84 -17.12 -17.35 -20.34
C ALA A 84 -17.54 -18.00 -18.99
N THR A 85 -17.33 -17.33 -17.85
CA THR A 85 -17.54 -17.87 -16.49
C THR A 85 -18.91 -17.52 -15.91
N ILE A 86 -19.85 -17.04 -16.73
CA ILE A 86 -21.24 -16.82 -16.31
C ILE A 86 -21.99 -18.17 -16.13
N GLN A 87 -21.50 -19.30 -16.67
CA GLN A 87 -22.24 -20.57 -16.68
C GLN A 87 -21.60 -21.71 -15.88
N SER A 88 -21.29 -21.53 -14.58
CA SER A 88 -21.12 -22.70 -13.71
C SER A 88 -21.96 -22.55 -12.43
N PRO A 89 -23.13 -23.21 -12.35
CA PRO A 89 -23.97 -23.23 -11.18
C PRO A 89 -23.40 -24.26 -10.19
N GLY A 90 -22.54 -23.82 -9.27
CA GLY A 90 -22.12 -24.68 -8.16
C GLY A 90 -20.77 -24.30 -7.55
N GLY A 91 -20.79 -23.74 -6.34
CA GLY A 91 -19.69 -23.75 -5.36
C GLY A 91 -18.41 -22.92 -5.62
N LYS A 92 -17.97 -22.72 -6.87
CA LYS A 92 -16.64 -22.16 -7.17
C LYS A 92 -16.50 -20.63 -7.03
N LYS A 93 -17.60 -19.88 -6.99
CA LYS A 93 -17.58 -18.40 -6.97
C LYS A 93 -17.04 -17.79 -5.67
N GLN A 94 -17.14 -18.49 -4.54
CA GLN A 94 -16.72 -17.97 -3.24
C GLN A 94 -15.22 -18.19 -2.98
N ALA A 95 -14.65 -19.27 -3.52
CA ALA A 95 -13.21 -19.53 -3.46
C ALA A 95 -12.40 -18.47 -4.22
N THR A 96 -12.78 -18.19 -5.47
CA THR A 96 -12.07 -17.20 -6.32
C THR A 96 -12.09 -15.78 -5.77
N SER A 97 -13.17 -15.36 -5.10
CA SER A 97 -13.25 -14.06 -4.43
C SER A 97 -12.36 -14.00 -3.18
N ARG A 98 -12.24 -15.09 -2.44
CA ARG A 98 -11.42 -15.17 -1.24
C ARG A 98 -9.94 -15.17 -1.59
N ASP A 99 -9.58 -15.80 -2.70
CA ASP A 99 -8.22 -15.83 -3.24
C ASP A 99 -7.80 -14.45 -3.78
N ALA A 100 -8.72 -13.72 -4.41
CA ALA A 100 -8.50 -12.35 -4.88
C ALA A 100 -8.10 -11.38 -3.77
N GLY A 101 -8.86 -11.40 -2.68
CA GLY A 101 -8.56 -10.57 -1.51
C GLY A 101 -7.24 -10.95 -0.85
N GLN A 102 -6.86 -12.24 -0.87
CA GLN A 102 -5.58 -12.69 -0.33
C GLN A 102 -4.40 -12.23 -1.18
N ALA A 103 -4.50 -12.32 -2.51
CA ALA A 103 -3.45 -11.85 -3.42
C ALA A 103 -3.20 -10.35 -3.26
N LEU A 104 -4.26 -9.54 -3.12
CA LEU A 104 -4.14 -8.10 -2.90
C LEU A 104 -3.46 -7.77 -1.57
N HIS A 105 -3.85 -8.44 -0.48
CA HIS A 105 -3.21 -8.25 0.83
C HIS A 105 -1.75 -8.69 0.84
N ALA A 106 -1.43 -9.82 0.20
CA ALA A 106 -0.06 -10.30 0.05
C ALA A 106 0.80 -9.31 -0.74
N PHE A 107 0.25 -8.79 -1.85
CA PHE A 107 0.91 -7.77 -2.66
C PHE A 107 1.18 -6.48 -1.86
N ALA A 108 0.17 -5.95 -1.18
CA ALA A 108 0.32 -4.74 -0.36
C ALA A 108 1.33 -4.94 0.79
N PHE A 109 1.33 -6.12 1.42
CA PHE A 109 2.31 -6.47 2.45
C PHE A 109 3.72 -6.54 1.87
N ALA A 110 3.92 -7.15 0.70
CA ALA A 110 5.21 -7.22 0.04
C ALA A 110 5.73 -5.82 -0.29
N CYS A 111 4.91 -4.93 -0.85
CA CYS A 111 5.31 -3.54 -1.11
C CYS A 111 5.73 -2.79 0.17
N ALA A 112 4.95 -2.92 1.25
CA ALA A 112 5.27 -2.28 2.53
C ALA A 112 6.56 -2.85 3.14
N ALA A 113 6.71 -4.17 3.18
CA ALA A 113 7.89 -4.85 3.70
C ALA A 113 9.15 -4.50 2.91
N THR A 114 9.09 -4.53 1.58
CA THR A 114 10.22 -4.17 0.71
C THR A 114 10.66 -2.73 0.97
N SER A 115 9.72 -1.78 1.04
CA SER A 115 10.04 -0.38 1.32
C SER A 115 10.69 -0.20 2.70
N HIS A 116 10.16 -0.88 3.72
CA HIS A 116 10.70 -0.88 5.08
C HIS A 116 12.12 -1.44 5.15
N TRP A 117 12.38 -2.57 4.50
CA TRP A 117 13.71 -3.19 4.50
C TRP A 117 14.73 -2.41 3.68
N ILE A 118 14.33 -1.80 2.55
CA ILE A 118 15.21 -0.88 1.81
C ILE A 118 15.67 0.24 2.74
N LEU A 119 14.74 0.88 3.48
CA LEU A 119 15.08 1.94 4.42
C LEU A 119 16.03 1.45 5.53
N CYS A 120 15.73 0.29 6.14
CA CYS A 120 16.57 -0.29 7.19
C CYS A 120 17.99 -0.60 6.70
N ILE A 121 18.11 -1.24 5.53
CA ILE A 121 19.40 -1.61 4.92
C ILE A 121 20.18 -0.36 4.52
N SER A 122 19.56 0.61 3.85
CA SER A 122 20.21 1.88 3.49
C SER A 122 20.75 2.60 4.73
N SER A 123 19.99 2.58 5.84
CA SER A 123 20.43 3.18 7.09
C SER A 123 21.59 2.42 7.74
N LEU A 124 21.58 1.09 7.68
CA LEU A 124 22.67 0.25 8.19
C LEU A 124 23.97 0.44 7.39
N VAL A 125 23.88 0.49 6.05
CA VAL A 125 25.02 0.74 5.15
C VAL A 125 25.61 2.12 5.41
N HIS A 126 24.76 3.13 5.64
CA HIS A 126 25.22 4.47 5.97
C HIS A 126 25.94 4.52 7.32
N LEU A 127 25.42 3.83 8.34
CA LEU A 127 26.06 3.71 9.65
C LEU A 127 27.42 3.00 9.58
N ALA A 128 27.56 2.00 8.71
CA ALA A 128 28.81 1.27 8.53
C ALA A 128 29.88 2.05 7.76
N SER A 129 29.48 2.99 6.89
CA SER A 129 30.40 3.75 6.02
C SER A 129 30.78 5.12 6.57
N ALA A 130 29.89 5.80 7.30
CA ALA A 130 30.18 7.08 7.94
C ALA A 130 30.74 6.83 9.35
N GLY A 131 32.07 6.88 9.52
CA GLY A 131 32.76 6.77 10.82
C GLY A 131 32.36 7.83 11.87
N SER A 132 31.43 8.71 11.55
CA SER A 132 30.77 9.69 12.41
C SER A 132 29.27 9.55 12.25
N SER A 133 28.56 9.27 13.34
CA SER A 133 27.17 8.79 13.37
C SER A 133 26.11 9.87 13.11
N PRO A 134 25.46 9.95 11.93
CA PRO A 134 24.05 10.28 11.92
C PRO A 134 23.32 9.06 12.48
N SER A 135 22.78 9.18 13.69
CA SER A 135 22.02 8.11 14.32
C SER A 135 20.93 7.60 13.35
N LEU A 136 20.70 6.27 13.31
CA LEU A 136 19.59 5.61 12.59
C LEU A 136 18.25 6.36 12.74
N VAL A 137 18.06 6.97 13.90
CA VAL A 137 16.94 7.84 14.27
C VAL A 137 16.77 9.00 13.28
N ASN A 138 17.84 9.65 12.82
CA ASN A 138 17.74 10.81 11.92
C ASN A 138 17.27 10.46 10.50
N LEU A 139 17.44 9.21 10.06
CA LEU A 139 16.98 8.72 8.75
C LEU A 139 15.54 8.22 8.80
N ILE A 140 15.12 7.69 9.95
CA ILE A 140 13.81 7.04 10.11
C ILE A 140 12.78 8.01 10.71
N LEU A 141 13.19 8.87 11.65
CA LEU A 141 12.30 9.77 12.35
C LEU A 141 12.31 11.16 11.72
N PRO A 142 11.14 11.73 11.44
CA PRO A 142 11.04 13.07 10.91
C PRO A 142 11.58 14.09 11.93
N ARG A 143 12.33 15.09 11.45
CA ARG A 143 12.70 16.23 12.28
C ARG A 143 11.48 17.08 12.59
N LEU A 144 11.35 17.57 13.83
CA LEU A 144 10.21 18.38 14.23
C LEU A 144 10.12 19.67 13.38
N PRO A 145 8.94 20.02 12.84
CA PRO A 145 8.79 21.22 11.99
C PRO A 145 9.04 22.51 12.76
N TRP A 146 8.93 22.48 14.10
CA TRP A 146 9.26 23.59 14.98
C TRP A 146 10.71 23.58 15.46
N SER A 147 11.53 22.63 15.00
CA SER A 147 12.96 22.69 15.24
C SER A 147 13.55 23.83 14.40
N HIS A 148 14.38 24.68 15.01
CA HIS A 148 15.06 25.77 14.33
C HIS A 148 16.04 25.39 13.18
N PRO A 149 16.55 24.14 13.03
CA PRO A 149 17.39 23.79 11.89
C PRO A 149 16.65 23.94 10.56
N LYS A 150 17.31 24.61 9.60
CA LYS A 150 16.88 24.62 8.19
C LYS A 150 17.65 23.53 7.43
N PRO A 151 17.03 22.89 6.42
CA PRO A 151 17.73 21.92 5.61
C PRO A 151 18.89 22.61 4.86
N SER A 152 20.05 21.97 4.85
CA SER A 152 21.28 22.46 4.19
C SER A 152 21.21 22.37 2.67
N SER A 153 20.30 21.56 2.14
CA SER A 153 20.11 21.34 0.71
C SER A 153 18.64 21.04 0.38
N VAL A 154 18.28 21.16 -0.89
CA VAL A 154 16.96 20.75 -1.39
C VAL A 154 16.71 19.26 -1.12
N GLY A 155 17.73 18.41 -1.29
CA GLY A 155 17.63 16.97 -1.02
C GLY A 155 17.31 16.67 0.44
N GLU A 156 17.96 17.38 1.38
CA GLU A 156 17.65 17.23 2.80
C GLU A 156 16.23 17.72 3.13
N GLY A 157 15.78 18.82 2.52
CA GLY A 157 14.41 19.32 2.68
C GLY A 157 13.36 18.33 2.17
N VAL A 158 13.58 17.74 0.99
CA VAL A 158 12.71 16.70 0.42
C VAL A 158 12.69 15.45 1.32
N LEU A 159 13.82 15.04 1.87
CA LEU A 159 13.87 13.93 2.82
C LEU A 159 13.01 14.20 4.06
N TRP A 160 13.12 15.38 4.68
CA TRP A 160 12.31 15.73 5.86
C TRP A 160 10.82 15.74 5.53
N PHE A 161 10.45 16.28 4.37
CA PHE A 161 9.07 16.25 3.88
C PHE A 161 8.55 14.81 3.73
N LEU A 162 9.32 13.93 3.07
CA LEU A 162 8.93 12.53 2.86
C LEU A 162 8.85 11.74 4.17
N GLN A 163 9.72 12.02 5.15
CA GLN A 163 9.63 11.40 6.48
C GLN A 163 8.31 11.76 7.17
N TRP A 164 7.88 13.01 7.09
CA TRP A 164 6.59 13.45 7.63
C TRP A 164 5.41 12.87 6.89
N ASP A 165 5.41 12.94 5.56
CA ASP A 165 4.36 12.38 4.71
C ASP A 165 4.14 10.89 5.02
N TYR A 166 5.23 10.11 5.03
CA TYR A 166 5.20 8.70 5.39
C TYR A 166 4.69 8.48 6.81
N SER A 167 5.21 9.21 7.80
CA SER A 167 4.84 9.02 9.21
C SER A 167 3.35 9.28 9.44
N ILE A 168 2.82 10.37 8.90
CA ILE A 168 1.41 10.74 9.01
C ILE A 168 0.54 9.69 8.30
N ALA A 169 0.91 9.32 7.06
CA ALA A 169 0.17 8.32 6.29
C ALA A 169 0.16 6.95 7.01
N ALA A 170 1.29 6.52 7.57
CA ALA A 170 1.42 5.26 8.26
C ALA A 170 0.61 5.22 9.56
N VAL A 171 0.68 6.28 10.37
CA VAL A 171 -0.10 6.40 11.61
C VAL A 171 -1.59 6.43 11.29
N ALA A 172 -2.02 7.22 10.31
CA ALA A 172 -3.40 7.27 9.87
C ALA A 172 -3.91 5.90 9.42
N ALA A 173 -3.13 5.18 8.60
CA ALA A 173 -3.46 3.83 8.14
C ALA A 173 -3.56 2.83 9.29
N LEU A 174 -2.64 2.89 10.27
CA LEU A 174 -2.69 2.06 11.47
C LEU A 174 -3.94 2.35 12.30
N ILE A 175 -4.22 3.60 12.64
CA ILE A 175 -5.41 4.00 13.41
C ILE A 175 -6.69 3.54 12.71
N TRP A 176 -6.77 3.76 11.39
CA TRP A 176 -7.90 3.31 10.58
C TRP A 176 -8.07 1.79 10.63
N SER A 177 -6.98 1.04 10.43
CA SER A 177 -7.01 -0.43 10.47
C SER A 177 -7.41 -0.97 11.84
N VAL A 178 -6.92 -0.35 12.93
CA VAL A 178 -7.26 -0.71 14.31
C VAL A 178 -8.73 -0.44 14.59
N THR A 179 -9.23 0.72 14.19
CA THR A 179 -10.64 1.09 14.33
C THR A 179 -11.54 0.08 13.62
N LEU A 180 -11.19 -0.30 12.39
CA LEU A 180 -11.95 -1.27 11.61
C LEU A 180 -11.87 -2.70 12.19
N TRP A 181 -10.74 -3.08 12.79
CA TRP A 181 -10.59 -4.37 13.47
C TRP A 181 -11.43 -4.41 14.77
N LEU A 182 -11.37 -3.35 15.59
CA LEU A 182 -12.13 -3.24 16.83
C LEU A 182 -13.64 -3.29 16.58
N ARG A 183 -14.11 -2.70 15.48
CA ARG A 183 -15.52 -2.79 15.06
C ARG A 183 -15.91 -4.19 14.58
N ALA A 184 -14.99 -4.96 14.02
CA ALA A 184 -15.26 -6.31 13.53
C ALA A 184 -15.16 -7.40 14.61
N ALA A 185 -14.33 -7.20 15.65
CA ALA A 185 -14.04 -8.20 16.67
C ALA A 185 -15.28 -8.70 17.46
N PRO A 186 -16.25 -7.84 17.86
CA PRO A 186 -17.46 -8.29 18.56
C PRO A 186 -18.31 -9.24 17.72
N HIS A 187 -18.42 -9.00 16.41
CA HIS A 187 -19.22 -9.83 15.50
C HIS A 187 -18.66 -11.25 15.35
N ALA A 188 -17.38 -11.46 15.61
CA ALA A 188 -16.70 -12.74 15.49
C ALA A 188 -16.43 -13.40 16.86
N SER A 189 -17.06 -12.91 17.94
CA SER A 189 -16.86 -13.34 19.34
C SER A 189 -15.39 -13.39 19.79
N VAL A 190 -14.50 -12.65 19.11
CA VAL A 190 -13.08 -12.59 19.44
C VAL A 190 -12.86 -11.60 20.56
N ARG A 191 -12.75 -12.08 21.80
CA ARG A 191 -12.35 -11.27 22.96
C ARG A 191 -10.82 -11.09 22.95
N GLY A 192 -10.35 -10.07 22.25
CA GLY A 192 -8.92 -9.74 22.20
C GLY A 192 -8.48 -8.87 23.38
N SER A 193 -7.44 -9.28 24.10
CA SER A 193 -6.75 -8.40 25.05
C SER A 193 -6.05 -7.27 24.29
N ALA A 194 -6.26 -6.02 24.72
CA ALA A 194 -5.59 -4.85 24.15
C ALA A 194 -4.06 -4.99 24.14
N ARG A 195 -3.48 -5.58 25.21
CA ARG A 195 -2.05 -5.88 25.29
C ARG A 195 -1.59 -6.81 24.17
N ARG A 196 -2.37 -7.85 23.85
CA ARG A 196 -2.04 -8.78 22.75
C ARG A 196 -2.09 -8.07 21.40
N LEU A 197 -3.06 -7.19 21.18
CA LEU A 197 -3.14 -6.40 19.96
C LEU A 197 -1.93 -5.48 19.80
N VAL A 198 -1.55 -4.76 20.85
CA VAL A 198 -0.38 -3.86 20.84
C VAL A 198 0.90 -4.64 20.54
N LEU A 199 1.14 -5.76 21.23
CA LEU A 199 2.32 -6.61 20.99
C LEU A 199 2.36 -7.11 19.55
N GLN A 200 1.21 -7.50 19.00
CA GLN A 200 1.11 -7.98 17.64
C GLN A 200 1.39 -6.86 16.62
N LEU A 201 0.88 -5.66 16.86
CA LEU A 201 1.15 -4.50 15.99
C LEU A 201 2.62 -4.10 16.05
N ALA A 202 3.22 -4.09 17.24
CA ALA A 202 4.65 -3.84 17.41
C ALA A 202 5.49 -4.88 16.65
N SER A 203 5.17 -6.18 16.77
CA SER A 203 5.91 -7.23 16.07
C SER A 203 5.81 -7.11 14.55
N TRP A 204 4.61 -6.84 14.01
CA TRP A 204 4.47 -6.66 12.56
C TRP A 204 5.09 -5.35 12.08
N SER A 205 5.04 -4.29 12.87
CA SER A 205 5.68 -3.01 12.52
C SER A 205 7.19 -3.13 12.46
N LEU A 206 7.78 -3.99 13.31
CA LEU A 206 9.22 -4.28 13.24
C LEU A 206 9.60 -5.00 11.94
N VAL A 207 8.77 -5.95 11.49
CA VAL A 207 9.06 -6.79 10.31
C VAL A 207 8.80 -6.07 8.99
N SER A 208 7.74 -5.27 8.90
CA SER A 208 7.28 -4.69 7.62
C SER A 208 6.90 -3.21 7.70
N GLY A 209 7.27 -2.55 8.79
CA GLY A 209 6.90 -1.16 9.04
C GLY A 209 5.44 -0.99 9.49
N PRO A 210 5.08 0.20 9.98
CA PRO A 210 3.72 0.51 10.43
C PRO A 210 2.65 0.29 9.35
N CYS A 211 2.94 0.62 8.08
CA CYS A 211 2.04 0.34 6.97
C CYS A 211 1.80 -1.17 6.76
N GLY A 212 2.86 -1.99 6.85
CA GLY A 212 2.75 -3.44 6.72
C GLY A 212 1.94 -4.06 7.86
N ALA A 213 2.10 -3.56 9.09
CA ALA A 213 1.26 -3.96 10.23
C ALA A 213 -0.22 -3.62 10.01
N ALA A 214 -0.53 -2.45 9.46
CA ALA A 214 -1.90 -2.06 9.10
C ALA A 214 -2.51 -3.03 8.06
N VAL A 215 -1.73 -3.41 7.03
CA VAL A 215 -2.14 -4.40 6.02
C VAL A 215 -2.43 -5.76 6.65
N VAL A 216 -1.54 -6.26 7.51
CA VAL A 216 -1.75 -7.55 8.21
C VAL A 216 -3.02 -7.51 9.06
N LEU A 217 -3.29 -6.40 9.73
CA LEU A 217 -4.50 -6.25 10.53
C LEU A 217 -5.77 -6.27 9.66
N MET A 218 -5.74 -5.60 8.50
CA MET A 218 -6.81 -5.67 7.51
C MET A 218 -6.99 -7.06 6.91
N TRP A 219 -5.90 -7.76 6.65
CA TRP A 219 -5.96 -9.13 6.18
C TRP A 219 -6.61 -10.05 7.23
N LYS A 220 -6.21 -9.93 8.50
CA LYS A 220 -6.83 -10.68 9.61
C LYS A 220 -8.31 -10.36 9.77
N ARG A 221 -8.68 -9.07 9.74
CA ARG A 221 -10.08 -8.62 9.78
C ARG A 221 -10.90 -9.27 8.65
N ASN A 222 -10.41 -9.24 7.41
CA ASN A 222 -11.13 -9.82 6.29
C ASN A 222 -11.28 -11.34 6.43
N ARG A 223 -10.27 -12.05 6.96
CA ARG A 223 -10.37 -13.47 7.28
C ARG A 223 -11.41 -13.73 8.37
N LEU A 224 -11.47 -12.90 9.40
CA LEU A 224 -12.46 -13.00 10.48
C LEU A 224 -13.90 -12.83 9.97
N LEU A 225 -14.13 -11.83 9.11
CA LEU A 225 -15.46 -11.56 8.53
C LEU A 225 -15.88 -12.57 7.45
N SER A 226 -14.97 -13.45 7.02
CA SER A 226 -15.24 -14.49 6.02
C SER A 226 -15.50 -15.88 6.61
N ARG A 227 -15.42 -16.02 7.94
CA ARG A 227 -15.82 -17.22 8.68
C ARG A 227 -17.30 -17.15 8.99
#